data_AF-A0A7C7Q7K1-F1
#
_entry.id   AF-A0A7C7Q7K1-F1
#
_cell.length_a   1.000
_cell.length_b   1.000
_cell.length_c   1.000
_cell.angle_alpha   90.00
_cell.angle_beta   90.00
_cell.angle_gamma   90.00
#
_symmetry.space_group_name_H-M   'P 1'
#
loop_
_entity.id
_entity.type
_entity.pdbx_description
1 polymer ?
#
loop_
_entity_poly.entity_id
_entity_poly.type
_entity_poly.pdbx_seq_one_letter_code
_entity_poly.pdbx_strand_id
1 'polypeptide(L)'
;MQSRQLALLGSIIVVCFAIAAGGGWWWLTHRAVPIRAIVNHPSQYDGRTVRIRGVVEGSITVIRYGGYKVNDGTGSIIVLTRGVAPKRGSKVTVSGQVKSVFQIGDISGVVIIEYNRRE
;
A
#
# COMPACT_ATOMS: atom_id res chain seq x y z
N MET A 1 -12.12 -50.32 -26.50
CA MET A 1 -10.88 -49.63 -26.09
C MET A 1 -11.08 -48.12 -26.26
N GLN A 2 -11.97 -47.51 -25.45
CA GLN A 2 -12.54 -46.17 -25.68
C GLN A 2 -12.57 -45.38 -24.36
N SER A 3 -11.40 -45.17 -23.76
CA SER A 3 -11.33 -44.63 -22.38
C SER A 3 -10.09 -43.77 -22.11
N ARG A 4 -9.54 -43.09 -23.14
CA ARG A 4 -8.35 -42.22 -22.95
C ARG A 4 -8.45 -40.81 -23.58
N GLN A 5 -9.55 -40.46 -24.25
CA GLN A 5 -9.64 -39.16 -24.95
C GLN A 5 -10.53 -38.09 -24.28
N LEU A 6 -11.18 -38.40 -23.14
CA LEU A 6 -12.12 -37.46 -22.49
C LEU A 6 -11.56 -36.72 -21.26
N ALA A 7 -10.34 -37.04 -20.82
CA ALA A 7 -9.77 -36.46 -19.60
C ALA A 7 -8.90 -35.20 -19.83
N LEU A 8 -8.65 -34.79 -21.08
CA LEU A 8 -7.69 -33.72 -21.39
C LEU A 8 -8.33 -32.38 -21.80
N LEU A 9 -9.66 -32.33 -22.01
CA LEU A 9 -10.35 -31.09 -22.39
C LEU A 9 -10.90 -30.29 -21.20
N GLY A 10 -11.03 -30.91 -20.02
CA GLY A 10 -11.51 -30.24 -18.81
C GLY A 10 -10.48 -29.32 -18.13
N SER A 11 -9.20 -29.44 -18.46
CA SER A 11 -8.11 -28.76 -17.73
C SER A 11 -7.71 -27.40 -18.31
N ILE A 12 -8.11 -27.06 -19.54
CA ILE A 12 -7.69 -25.81 -20.20
C ILE A 12 -8.58 -24.62 -19.78
N ILE A 13 -9.85 -24.87 -19.41
CA ILE A 13 -10.78 -23.79 -19.05
C ILE A 13 -10.57 -23.29 -17.61
N VAL A 14 -10.07 -24.12 -16.69
CA VAL A 14 -9.78 -23.71 -15.30
C VAL A 14 -8.50 -22.87 -15.21
N VAL A 15 -7.55 -23.02 -16.15
CA VAL A 15 -6.28 -22.27 -16.14
C VAL A 15 -6.44 -20.84 -16.69
N CYS A 16 -7.39 -20.58 -17.59
CA CYS A 16 -7.63 -19.22 -18.09
C CYS A 16 -8.38 -18.31 -17.09
N PHE A 17 -9.21 -18.87 -16.20
CA PHE A 17 -9.92 -18.06 -15.19
C PHE A 17 -9.04 -17.65 -14.00
N ALA A 18 -7.93 -18.34 -13.75
CA ALA A 18 -6.99 -17.98 -12.68
C ALA A 18 -6.06 -16.80 -13.07
N ILE A 19 -5.83 -16.55 -14.36
CA ILE A 19 -4.91 -15.49 -14.82
C ILE A 19 -5.62 -14.13 -14.96
N ALA A 20 -6.94 -14.13 -15.24
CA ALA A 20 -7.72 -12.89 -15.26
C ALA A 20 -7.91 -12.27 -13.86
N ALA A 21 -7.95 -13.09 -12.80
CA ALA A 21 -8.02 -12.62 -11.42
C ALA A 21 -6.65 -12.19 -10.85
N GLY A 22 -5.55 -12.80 -11.32
CA GLY A 22 -4.20 -12.46 -10.85
C GLY A 22 -3.63 -11.16 -11.43
N GLY A 23 -3.94 -10.83 -12.69
CA GLY A 23 -3.44 -9.62 -13.33
C GLY A 23 -4.18 -8.35 -12.89
N GLY A 24 -5.51 -8.31 -13.02
CA GLY A 24 -6.29 -7.10 -12.76
C GLY A 24 -6.27 -6.65 -11.30
N TRP A 25 -6.31 -7.60 -10.36
CA TRP A 25 -6.28 -7.31 -8.93
C TRP A 25 -4.90 -6.81 -8.47
N TRP A 26 -3.83 -7.31 -9.10
CA TRP A 26 -2.47 -6.84 -8.89
C TRP A 26 -2.25 -5.44 -9.49
N TRP A 27 -2.79 -5.16 -10.67
CA TRP A 27 -2.67 -3.84 -11.32
C TRP A 27 -3.43 -2.72 -10.61
N LEU A 28 -4.59 -2.99 -10.03
CA LEU A 28 -5.36 -1.99 -9.28
C LEU A 28 -4.70 -1.62 -7.94
N THR A 29 -4.09 -2.58 -7.24
CA THR A 29 -3.31 -2.32 -6.01
C THR A 29 -1.96 -1.66 -6.30
N HIS A 30 -1.48 -1.71 -7.54
CA HIS A 30 -0.26 -1.04 -7.96
C HIS A 30 -0.45 0.44 -8.34
N ARG A 31 -1.66 1.00 -8.40
CA ARG A 31 -1.78 2.46 -8.60
C ARG A 31 -1.58 3.22 -7.30
N ALA A 32 -0.85 4.33 -7.37
CA ALA A 32 -0.69 5.21 -6.22
C ALA A 32 -2.04 5.90 -5.94
N VAL A 33 -2.51 5.80 -4.70
CA VAL A 33 -3.72 6.47 -4.22
C VAL A 33 -3.34 7.90 -3.80
N PRO A 34 -4.11 8.93 -4.21
CA PRO A 34 -3.90 10.29 -3.74
C PRO A 34 -4.09 10.36 -2.21
N ILE A 35 -3.15 10.99 -1.51
CA ILE A 35 -3.17 11.12 -0.05
C ILE A 35 -4.44 11.84 0.41
N ARG A 36 -4.91 12.84 -0.34
CA ARG A 36 -6.18 13.54 -0.04
C ARG A 36 -7.38 12.60 0.05
N ALA A 37 -7.43 11.57 -0.79
CA ALA A 37 -8.54 10.61 -0.75
C ALA A 37 -8.55 9.82 0.57
N ILE A 38 -7.36 9.44 1.05
CA ILE A 38 -7.18 8.71 2.31
C ILE A 38 -7.57 9.60 3.49
N VAL A 39 -7.08 10.84 3.51
CA VAL A 39 -7.30 11.79 4.62
C VAL A 39 -8.78 12.24 4.69
N ASN A 40 -9.44 12.44 3.55
CA ASN A 40 -10.84 12.88 3.53
C ASN A 40 -11.84 11.75 3.82
N HIS A 41 -11.47 10.49 3.54
CA HIS A 41 -12.36 9.33 3.72
C HIS A 41 -11.69 8.20 4.52
N PRO A 42 -11.18 8.49 5.73
CA PRO A 42 -10.28 7.58 6.44
C PRO A 42 -10.92 6.23 6.77
N SER A 43 -12.20 6.21 7.14
CA SER A 43 -12.94 4.97 7.42
C SER A 43 -13.05 4.04 6.21
N GLN A 44 -13.03 4.57 4.98
CA GLN A 44 -13.06 3.74 3.78
C GLN A 44 -11.72 3.03 3.53
N TYR A 45 -10.63 3.60 4.01
CA TYR A 45 -9.29 3.08 3.82
C TYR A 45 -8.76 2.32 5.03
N ASP A 46 -9.40 2.43 6.20
CA ASP A 46 -8.97 1.75 7.41
C ASP A 46 -8.77 0.24 7.19
N GLY A 47 -7.61 -0.26 7.61
CA GLY A 47 -7.23 -1.67 7.41
C GLY A 47 -6.85 -2.05 5.98
N ARG A 48 -7.06 -1.17 4.98
CA ARG A 48 -6.68 -1.45 3.59
C ARG A 48 -5.20 -1.18 3.35
N THR A 49 -4.58 -2.05 2.55
CA THR A 49 -3.25 -1.82 2.00
C THR A 49 -3.36 -0.87 0.82
N VAL A 50 -2.62 0.23 0.88
CA VAL A 50 -2.55 1.25 -0.17
C VAL A 50 -1.11 1.43 -0.62
N ARG A 51 -0.95 1.97 -1.82
CA ARG A 51 0.33 2.48 -2.32
C ARG A 51 0.23 3.99 -2.46
N ILE A 52 1.19 4.74 -1.95
CA ILE A 52 1.29 6.19 -2.14
C ILE A 52 2.65 6.56 -2.74
N ARG A 53 2.74 7.73 -3.37
CA ARG A 53 3.99 8.27 -3.89
C ARG A 53 4.06 9.76 -3.59
N GLY A 54 5.19 10.23 -3.08
CA GLY A 54 5.36 11.63 -2.76
C GLY A 54 6.78 11.99 -2.34
N VAL A 55 6.93 13.18 -1.78
CA VAL A 55 8.17 13.74 -1.27
C VAL A 55 8.12 13.80 0.26
N VAL A 56 9.21 13.41 0.92
CA VAL A 56 9.33 13.47 2.38
C VAL A 56 9.52 14.91 2.85
N GLU A 57 8.60 15.43 3.67
CA GLU A 57 8.65 16.79 4.22
C GLU A 57 9.43 16.88 5.53
N GLY A 58 9.43 15.80 6.31
CA GLY A 58 10.10 15.71 7.60
C GLY A 58 10.12 14.27 8.09
N SER A 59 11.11 13.92 8.90
CA SER A 59 11.29 12.56 9.42
C SER A 59 11.93 12.56 10.80
N ILE A 60 11.61 11.51 11.56
CA ILE A 60 12.20 11.19 12.86
C ILE A 60 12.46 9.69 12.92
N THR A 61 13.57 9.29 13.54
CA THR A 61 13.91 7.88 13.77
C THR A 61 14.30 7.72 15.23
N VAL A 62 13.72 6.72 15.89
CA VAL A 62 14.04 6.32 17.27
C VAL A 62 14.22 4.82 17.26
N ILE A 63 15.43 4.35 17.57
CA ILE A 63 15.79 2.95 17.86
C ILE A 63 15.01 1.93 17.00
N ARG A 64 15.44 1.74 15.74
CA ARG A 64 14.85 0.83 14.73
C ARG A 64 13.40 1.13 14.29
N TYR A 65 12.78 2.18 14.79
CA TYR A 65 11.48 2.66 14.32
C TYR A 65 11.59 4.09 13.78
N GLY A 66 10.77 4.42 12.80
CA GLY A 66 10.76 5.75 12.20
C GLY A 66 9.36 6.21 11.87
N GLY A 67 9.20 7.53 11.83
CA GLY A 67 8.01 8.21 11.34
C GLY A 67 8.42 9.29 10.36
N TYR A 68 7.73 9.43 9.24
CA TYR A 68 8.01 10.49 8.29
C TYR A 68 6.75 10.96 7.58
N LYS A 69 6.69 12.25 7.26
CA LYS A 69 5.56 12.88 6.59
C LYS A 69 5.81 12.91 5.08
N VAL A 70 4.89 12.33 4.31
CA VAL A 70 4.94 12.30 2.85
C VAL A 70 3.88 13.24 2.30
N ASN A 71 4.24 14.05 1.30
CA ASN A 71 3.33 14.90 0.54
C ASN A 71 3.33 14.50 -0.94
N ASP A 72 2.15 14.29 -1.53
CA ASP A 72 1.99 13.89 -2.94
C ASP A 72 1.49 15.02 -3.86
N GLY A 73 1.38 16.25 -3.34
CA GLY A 73 0.79 17.42 -3.98
C GLY A 73 -0.71 17.57 -3.74
N THR A 74 -1.40 16.53 -3.25
CA THR A 74 -2.84 16.57 -2.93
C THR A 74 -3.09 16.66 -1.42
N GLY A 75 -2.16 16.15 -0.62
CA GLY A 75 -2.19 16.23 0.84
C GLY A 75 -0.93 15.60 1.44
N SER A 76 -0.88 15.53 2.77
CA SER A 76 0.22 14.89 3.49
C SER A 76 -0.26 13.86 4.50
N ILE A 77 0.52 12.80 4.69
CA ILE A 77 0.23 11.74 5.66
C ILE A 77 1.51 11.27 6.36
N ILE A 78 1.37 10.84 7.61
CA ILE A 78 2.46 10.25 8.38
C ILE A 78 2.56 8.76 8.02
N VAL A 79 3.77 8.33 7.70
CA VAL A 79 4.13 6.94 7.48
C VAL A 79 5.00 6.46 8.62
N LEU A 80 4.60 5.35 9.26
CA LEU A 80 5.37 4.65 10.27
C LEU A 80 6.13 3.50 9.62
N THR A 81 7.40 3.36 9.96
CA THR A 81 8.30 2.36 9.37
C THR A 81 9.09 1.62 10.43
N ARG A 82 9.45 0.37 10.13
CA ARG A 82 10.46 -0.39 10.84
C ARG A 82 11.79 -0.19 10.13
N GLY A 83 12.61 0.71 10.66
CA GLY A 83 13.90 1.07 10.09
C GLY A 83 14.17 2.56 10.20
N VAL A 84 15.20 3.00 9.48
CA VAL A 84 15.55 4.42 9.38
C VAL A 84 14.56 5.11 8.45
N ALA A 85 13.99 6.22 8.92
CA ALA A 85 13.11 7.04 8.10
C ALA A 85 13.93 7.72 6.97
N PRO A 86 13.35 7.92 5.77
CA PRO A 86 14.05 8.60 4.68
C PRO A 86 14.37 10.04 5.05
N LYS A 87 15.37 10.62 4.36
CA LYS A 87 15.73 12.03 4.53
C LYS A 87 14.64 12.93 3.94
N ARG A 88 14.54 14.16 4.47
CA ARG A 88 13.72 15.21 3.87
C ARG A 88 14.13 15.45 2.42
N GLY A 89 13.16 15.64 1.54
CA GLY A 89 13.37 15.82 0.09
C GLY A 89 13.44 14.52 -0.71
N SER A 90 13.57 13.36 -0.07
CA SER A 90 13.53 12.07 -0.76
C SER A 90 12.18 11.85 -1.43
N LYS A 91 12.20 11.37 -2.69
CA LYS A 91 11.03 10.83 -3.36
C LYS A 91 10.85 9.39 -2.91
N VAL A 92 9.64 9.01 -2.54
CA VAL A 92 9.35 7.68 -2.05
C VAL A 92 8.09 7.13 -2.68
N THR A 93 8.07 5.82 -2.92
CA THR A 93 6.85 5.05 -3.15
C THR A 93 6.68 4.09 -1.99
N VAL A 94 5.58 4.24 -1.24
CA VAL A 94 5.31 3.52 -0.01
C VAL A 94 4.12 2.60 -0.23
N SER A 95 4.26 1.33 0.15
CA SER A 95 3.14 0.41 0.29
C SER A 95 2.93 0.08 1.76
N GLY A 96 1.72 0.24 2.27
CA GLY A 96 1.42 0.05 3.68
C GLY A 96 -0.08 0.01 3.99
N GLN A 97 -0.42 -0.36 5.22
CA GLN A 97 -1.80 -0.41 5.69
C GLN A 97 -2.21 0.92 6.34
N VAL A 98 -3.37 1.43 5.98
CA VAL A 98 -3.94 2.64 6.60
C VAL A 98 -4.54 2.30 7.97
N LYS A 99 -4.32 3.18 8.93
CA LYS A 99 -5.00 3.19 10.23
C LYS A 99 -5.63 4.57 10.45
N SER A 100 -6.96 4.60 10.52
CA SER A 100 -7.79 5.81 10.59
C SER A 100 -7.89 6.44 11.98
N VAL A 101 -7.61 5.64 13.02
CA VAL A 101 -7.61 6.07 14.42
C VAL A 101 -6.29 5.65 15.03
N PHE A 102 -5.26 6.47 14.82
CA PHE A 102 -3.96 6.27 15.43
C PHE A 102 -3.67 7.43 16.38
N GLN A 103 -3.23 7.11 17.60
CA GLN A 103 -2.83 8.10 18.59
C GLN A 103 -1.39 7.81 19.04
N ILE A 104 -0.51 8.81 18.92
CA ILE A 104 0.84 8.79 19.50
C ILE A 104 1.01 10.09 20.29
N GLY A 105 1.05 10.01 21.62
CA GLY A 105 1.04 11.19 22.46
C GLY A 105 -0.20 12.05 22.18
N ASP A 106 0.02 13.33 21.88
CA ASP A 106 -1.03 14.30 21.54
C ASP A 106 -1.39 14.29 20.04
N ILE A 107 -0.69 13.52 19.21
CA ILE A 107 -0.94 13.42 17.78
C ILE A 107 -1.98 12.33 17.54
N SER A 108 -3.17 12.73 17.09
CA SER A 108 -4.21 11.82 16.60
C SER A 108 -4.45 12.02 15.11
N GLY A 109 -4.72 10.93 14.38
CA GLY A 109 -5.07 11.02 12.96
C GLY A 109 -4.87 9.74 12.18
N VAL A 110 -4.78 9.91 10.86
CA VAL A 110 -4.62 8.81 9.90
C VAL A 110 -3.15 8.58 9.62
N VAL A 111 -2.70 7.34 9.74
CA VAL A 111 -1.31 6.95 9.44
C VAL A 111 -1.27 5.78 8.47
N ILE A 112 -0.10 5.58 7.84
CA ILE A 112 0.21 4.37 7.08
C ILE A 112 1.30 3.60 7.81
N ILE A 113 1.07 2.33 8.08
CA ILE A 113 2.09 1.40 8.57
C ILE A 113 2.75 0.76 7.34
N GLU A 114 4.02 1.10 7.11
CA GLU A 114 4.79 0.67 5.96
C GLU A 114 5.11 -0.83 5.98
N TYR A 115 4.93 -1.47 4.83
CA TYR A 115 5.40 -2.83 4.56
C TYR A 115 6.60 -2.84 3.62
N ASN A 116 6.59 -1.96 2.63
CA ASN A 116 7.66 -1.86 1.65
C ASN A 116 7.81 -0.40 1.20
N ARG A 117 9.06 0.02 0.96
CA ARG A 117 9.43 1.32 0.44
C ARG A 117 10.36 1.16 -0.75
N ARG A 118 10.14 1.98 -1.78
CA ARG A 118 11.09 2.20 -2.88
C ARG A 118 11.49 3.68 -2.91
N GLU A 119 12.78 3.92 -3.11
CA GLU A 119 13.41 5.25 -3.17
C GLU A 119 13.76 5.63 -4.63
#